data_AF-A0A3A1XAT8-F1
#
_entry.id   AF-A0A3A1XAT8-F1
#
_cell.length_a   1.000
_cell.length_b   1.000
_cell.length_c   1.000
_cell.angle_alpha   90.00
_cell.angle_beta   90.00
_cell.angle_gamma   90.00
#
_symmetry.space_group_name_H-M   'P 1'
#
loop_
_entity.id
_entity.type
_entity.pdbx_description
1 polymer ?
#
loop_
_entity_poly.entity_id
_entity_poly.type
_entity_poly.pdbx_seq_one_letter_code
_entity_poly.pdbx_strand_id
1 'polypeptide(L)'
;SGPLGAGKTTFAKGFGKGLGIKEPIVSPTFTIARELKGTFSNGKAANLIHVDAYRLGGKDYAPGQDTVSRLLDELESLGLDEALEEPGDGTVVLMEWGEQMAGVLANVRLEVHIDRPINKEKSNEFTSEGNRVVTLVPVGGDWCDRLKILD
;
A
#
# COMPACT_ATOMS: atom_id res chain seq x y z
N SER A 1 5.51 0.70 -3.38
CA SER A 1 6.78 0.83 -2.66
C SER A 1 7.56 2.06 -3.11
N GLY A 2 8.82 2.19 -2.69
CA GLY A 2 9.66 3.37 -2.92
C GLY A 2 10.35 3.84 -1.63
N PRO A 3 11.40 4.68 -1.73
CA PRO A 3 12.16 5.13 -0.57
C PRO A 3 11.34 5.95 0.44
N LEU A 4 11.91 6.19 1.62
CA LEU A 4 11.31 7.11 2.60
C LEU A 4 11.15 8.51 1.96
N GLY A 5 9.98 9.12 2.15
CA GLY A 5 9.66 10.41 1.53
C GLY A 5 9.35 10.35 0.02
N ALA A 6 9.19 9.16 -0.57
CA ALA A 6 8.80 9.03 -1.98
C ALA A 6 7.39 9.58 -2.27
N GLY A 7 6.51 9.60 -1.27
CA GLY A 7 5.12 10.04 -1.42
C GLY A 7 4.08 8.91 -1.37
N LYS A 8 4.42 7.75 -0.81
CA LYS A 8 3.50 6.60 -0.67
C LYS A 8 2.20 6.97 0.06
N THR A 9 2.28 7.60 1.24
CA THR A 9 1.08 8.10 1.94
C THR A 9 0.34 9.19 1.15
N THR A 10 1.04 10.00 0.36
CA THR A 10 0.41 10.98 -0.53
C THR A 10 -0.38 10.29 -1.63
N PHE A 11 0.16 9.21 -2.21
CA PHE A 11 -0.56 8.35 -3.14
C PHE A 11 -1.79 7.73 -2.48
N ALA A 12 -1.66 7.20 -1.25
CA ALA A 12 -2.78 6.63 -0.50
C ALA A 12 -3.93 7.63 -0.28
N LYS A 13 -3.60 8.89 0.03
CA LYS A 13 -4.60 9.98 0.13
C LYS A 13 -5.35 10.21 -1.18
N GLY A 14 -4.61 10.27 -2.30
CA GLY A 14 -5.22 10.39 -3.63
C GLY A 14 -6.09 9.19 -3.98
N PHE A 15 -5.59 7.99 -3.68
CA PHE A 15 -6.30 6.73 -3.91
C PHE A 15 -7.64 6.68 -3.18
N GLY A 16 -7.66 6.97 -1.88
CA GLY A 16 -8.90 6.94 -1.13
C GLY A 16 -9.86 8.07 -1.47
N LYS A 17 -9.38 9.24 -1.94
CA LYS A 17 -10.25 10.24 -2.58
C LYS A 17 -10.94 9.66 -3.81
N GLY A 18 -10.22 8.88 -4.63
CA GLY A 18 -10.78 8.14 -5.76
C GLY A 18 -11.83 7.09 -5.36
N LEU A 19 -11.66 6.48 -4.18
CA LEU A 19 -12.66 5.59 -3.56
C LEU A 19 -13.78 6.33 -2.81
N GLY A 20 -13.88 7.65 -2.92
CA GLY A 20 -14.95 8.42 -2.27
C GLY A 20 -14.86 8.52 -0.74
N ILE A 21 -13.74 8.11 -0.13
CA ILE A 21 -13.51 8.17 1.33
C ILE A 21 -13.51 9.64 1.77
N LYS A 22 -14.25 9.93 2.84
CA LYS A 22 -14.39 11.29 3.40
C LYS A 22 -13.48 11.54 4.59
N GLU A 23 -13.08 10.48 5.26
CA GLU A 23 -12.20 10.54 6.42
C GLU A 23 -10.74 10.86 6.01
N PRO A 24 -9.95 11.50 6.88
CA PRO A 24 -8.54 11.73 6.61
C PRO A 24 -7.76 10.43 6.46
N ILE A 25 -6.99 10.33 5.37
CA ILE A 25 -6.06 9.22 5.16
C ILE A 25 -4.69 9.59 5.70
N VAL A 26 -4.27 8.87 6.73
CA VAL A 26 -2.98 9.02 7.41
C VAL A 26 -2.24 7.69 7.38
N SER A 27 -0.90 7.71 7.39
CA SER A 27 -0.11 6.48 7.42
C SER A 27 -0.40 5.70 8.71
N PRO A 28 -0.85 4.44 8.62
CA PRO A 28 -1.10 3.62 9.81
C PRO A 28 0.20 3.03 10.38
N THR A 29 1.36 3.68 10.23
CA THR A 29 2.67 3.13 10.61
C THR A 29 2.74 2.60 12.04
N PHE A 30 1.99 3.20 12.98
CA PHE A 30 1.95 2.76 14.38
C PHE A 30 0.82 1.78 14.69
N THR A 31 -0.28 1.82 13.93
CA THR A 31 -1.41 0.91 14.11
C THR A 31 -1.35 -0.29 13.16
N ILE A 32 -0.31 -0.37 12.32
CA ILE A 32 -0.07 -1.32 11.23
C ILE A 32 -1.12 -1.27 10.11
N ALA A 33 -2.40 -1.26 10.44
CA ALA A 33 -3.50 -1.17 9.48
C ALA A 33 -4.64 -0.28 9.97
N ARG A 34 -5.48 0.15 9.02
CA ARG A 34 -6.74 0.85 9.25
C ARG A 34 -7.75 0.47 8.17
N GLU A 35 -9.00 0.30 8.58
CA GLU A 35 -10.13 0.15 7.68
C GLU A 35 -10.84 1.49 7.48
N LEU A 36 -11.22 1.80 6.25
CA LEU A 36 -11.88 3.05 5.86
C LEU A 36 -13.01 2.76 4.88
N LYS A 37 -14.18 3.37 5.11
CA LYS A 37 -15.37 3.17 4.25
C LYS A 37 -15.44 4.22 3.15
N GLY A 38 -15.77 3.78 1.95
CA GLY A 38 -15.88 4.61 0.76
C GLY A 38 -17.03 4.19 -0.16
N THR A 39 -17.04 4.72 -1.37
CA THR A 39 -18.01 4.42 -2.41
C THR A 39 -17.31 4.47 -3.77
N PHE A 40 -17.40 3.38 -4.52
CA PHE A 40 -16.91 3.34 -5.89
C PHE A 40 -17.68 4.32 -6.79
N SER A 41 -17.10 4.68 -7.94
CA SER A 41 -17.72 5.58 -8.91
C SER A 41 -19.07 5.09 -9.44
N ASN A 42 -19.32 3.78 -9.39
CA ASN A 42 -20.61 3.15 -9.76
C ASN A 42 -21.66 3.16 -8.62
N GLY A 43 -21.37 3.81 -7.49
CA GLY A 43 -22.27 3.92 -6.35
C GLY A 43 -22.26 2.74 -5.36
N LYS A 44 -21.51 1.67 -5.64
CA LYS A 44 -21.37 0.55 -4.70
C LYS A 44 -20.49 0.93 -3.50
N ALA A 45 -20.77 0.33 -2.35
CA ALA A 45 -19.92 0.47 -1.16
C ALA A 45 -18.50 -0.02 -1.46
N ALA A 46 -17.51 0.73 -0.96
CA ALA A 46 -16.11 0.37 -1.04
C ALA A 46 -15.52 0.26 0.37
N ASN A 47 -14.59 -0.65 0.55
CA ASN A 47 -13.81 -0.79 1.77
C ASN A 47 -12.33 -0.67 1.44
N LEU A 48 -11.59 0.19 2.15
CA LEU A 48 -10.15 0.31 2.01
C LEU A 48 -9.48 -0.20 3.27
N ILE A 49 -8.67 -1.24 3.14
CA ILE A 49 -7.74 -1.68 4.18
C ILE A 49 -6.38 -1.08 3.84
N HIS A 50 -6.02 0.00 4.54
CA HIS A 50 -4.73 0.64 4.37
C HIS A 50 -3.76 0.02 5.37
N VAL A 51 -2.69 -0.61 4.87
CA VAL A 51 -1.64 -1.25 5.65
C VAL A 51 -0.33 -0.51 5.45
N ASP A 52 0.46 -0.34 6.50
CA ASP A 52 1.82 0.18 6.44
C ASP A 52 2.75 -0.73 7.23
N ALA A 53 3.47 -1.58 6.50
CA ALA A 53 4.32 -2.61 7.08
C ALA A 53 5.77 -2.16 7.33
N TYR A 54 6.04 -0.84 7.30
CA TYR A 54 7.39 -0.28 7.48
C TYR A 54 8.11 -0.84 8.72
N ARG A 55 7.38 -1.06 9.82
CA ARG A 55 7.94 -1.54 11.09
C ARG A 55 8.19 -3.04 11.13
N LEU A 56 7.42 -3.82 10.38
CA LEU A 56 7.48 -5.28 10.41
C LEU A 56 8.76 -5.83 9.76
N GLY A 57 9.33 -5.08 8.82
CA GLY A 57 10.63 -5.37 8.19
C GLY A 57 11.85 -4.78 8.91
N GLY A 58 11.67 -4.08 10.03
CA GLY A 58 12.72 -3.37 10.77
C GLY A 58 13.42 -4.21 11.85
N LYS A 59 14.53 -3.68 12.39
CA LYS A 59 15.30 -4.26 13.51
C LYS A 59 14.56 -4.20 14.87
N ASP A 60 13.38 -3.58 14.89
CA ASP A 60 12.60 -3.33 16.11
C ASP A 60 11.94 -4.61 16.65
N TYR A 61 11.91 -5.69 15.86
CA TYR A 61 11.35 -6.98 16.24
C TYR A 61 12.44 -8.06 16.30
N ALA A 62 12.29 -9.00 17.24
CA ALA A 62 13.26 -10.05 17.51
C ALA A 62 13.61 -10.86 16.23
N PRO A 63 14.88 -11.23 16.01
CA PRO A 63 15.25 -12.14 14.91
C PRO A 63 14.57 -13.50 15.09
N GLY A 64 13.99 -14.08 14.02
CA GLY A 64 13.57 -15.49 14.01
C GLY A 64 12.14 -15.79 13.54
N GLN A 65 11.22 -14.84 13.58
CA GLN A 65 9.90 -14.97 12.92
C GLN A 65 9.95 -14.43 11.50
N ASP A 66 9.31 -15.11 10.54
CA ASP A 66 9.13 -14.56 9.19
C ASP A 66 8.22 -13.32 9.23
N THR A 67 8.50 -12.34 8.37
CA THR A 67 7.80 -11.03 8.35
C THR A 67 6.33 -11.15 7.99
N VAL A 68 5.92 -12.23 7.30
CA VAL A 68 4.53 -12.46 6.90
C VAL A 68 3.70 -12.88 8.10
N SER A 69 4.16 -13.85 8.87
CA SER A 69 3.51 -14.31 10.11
C SER A 69 3.29 -13.16 11.09
N ARG A 70 4.27 -12.26 11.25
CA ARG A 70 4.09 -11.08 12.12
C ARG A 70 3.02 -10.11 11.62
N LEU A 71 2.94 -9.92 10.30
CA LEU A 71 1.89 -9.09 9.73
C LEU A 71 0.53 -9.72 10.01
N LEU A 72 0.40 -11.04 9.84
CA LEU A 72 -0.82 -11.76 10.12
C LEU A 72 -1.18 -11.67 11.62
N ASP A 73 -0.24 -11.88 12.54
CA ASP A 73 -0.46 -11.74 13.99
C ASP A 73 -0.97 -10.33 14.38
N GLU A 74 -0.34 -9.27 13.83
CA GLU A 74 -0.75 -7.89 14.09
C GLU A 74 -2.14 -7.61 13.50
N LEU A 75 -2.46 -8.15 12.33
CA LEU A 75 -3.78 -8.00 11.71
C LEU A 75 -4.87 -8.81 12.40
N GLU A 76 -4.56 -10.00 12.92
CA GLU A 76 -5.46 -10.80 13.75
C GLU A 76 -5.86 -10.01 15.00
N SER A 77 -4.89 -9.33 15.64
CA SER A 77 -5.17 -8.46 16.79
C SER A 77 -6.12 -7.29 16.48
N LEU A 78 -6.21 -6.92 15.20
CA LEU A 78 -7.10 -5.87 14.68
C LEU A 78 -8.40 -6.43 14.08
N GLY A 79 -8.54 -7.75 13.96
CA GLY A 79 -9.64 -8.43 13.26
C GLY A 79 -9.67 -8.15 11.76
N LEU A 80 -8.49 -8.01 11.13
CA LEU A 80 -8.31 -7.68 9.71
C LEU A 80 -7.61 -8.77 8.90
N ASP A 81 -7.18 -9.85 9.54
CA ASP A 81 -6.53 -11.01 8.96
C ASP A 81 -7.40 -11.67 7.87
N GLU A 82 -8.67 -11.99 8.17
CA GLU A 82 -9.61 -12.56 7.20
C GLU A 82 -9.76 -11.66 5.96
N ALA A 83 -9.86 -10.34 6.17
CA ALA A 83 -10.09 -9.39 5.09
C ALA A 83 -8.83 -9.14 4.23
N LEU A 84 -7.66 -9.55 4.69
CA LEU A 84 -6.42 -9.55 3.91
C LEU A 84 -6.25 -10.85 3.11
N GLU A 85 -6.56 -11.99 3.70
CA GLU A 85 -6.46 -13.30 3.05
C GLU A 85 -7.55 -13.51 2.00
N GLU A 86 -8.79 -13.15 2.33
CA GLU A 86 -9.95 -13.26 1.46
C GLU A 86 -10.74 -11.93 1.44
N PRO A 87 -10.23 -10.91 0.73
CA PRO A 87 -10.90 -9.62 0.65
C PRO A 87 -12.30 -9.77 0.02
N GLY A 88 -13.33 -9.47 0.80
CA GLY A 88 -14.71 -9.51 0.31
C GLY A 88 -14.96 -8.52 -0.83
N ASP A 89 -16.06 -8.73 -1.58
CA ASP A 89 -16.45 -7.88 -2.70
C ASP A 89 -16.43 -6.39 -2.35
N GLY A 90 -15.73 -5.61 -3.16
CA GLY A 90 -15.58 -4.17 -2.97
C GLY A 90 -14.54 -3.75 -1.93
N THR A 91 -13.79 -4.70 -1.37
CA THR A 91 -12.62 -4.43 -0.54
C THR A 91 -11.37 -4.24 -1.40
N VAL A 92 -10.59 -3.22 -1.07
CA VAL A 92 -9.27 -2.97 -1.64
C VAL A 92 -8.27 -2.93 -0.51
N VAL A 93 -7.22 -3.73 -0.62
CA VAL A 93 -6.06 -3.66 0.27
C VAL A 93 -5.00 -2.78 -0.39
N LEU A 94 -4.59 -1.71 0.30
CA LEU A 94 -3.49 -0.85 -0.11
C LEU A 94 -2.35 -0.97 0.90
N MET A 95 -1.24 -1.58 0.49
CA MET A 95 -0.13 -1.89 1.38
C MET A 95 1.13 -1.06 1.05
N GLU A 96 1.54 -0.23 2.00
CA GLU A 96 2.84 0.45 1.99
C GLU A 96 3.92 -0.48 2.58
N TRP A 97 5.13 -0.42 2.01
CA TRP A 97 6.31 -1.21 2.45
C TRP A 97 6.10 -2.73 2.51
N GLY A 98 5.09 -3.24 1.80
CA GLY A 98 4.71 -4.65 1.85
C GLY A 98 5.20 -5.51 0.70
N GLU A 99 6.22 -5.12 -0.05
CA GLU A 99 6.61 -5.84 -1.29
C GLU A 99 6.87 -7.34 -1.06
N GLN A 100 7.60 -7.67 0.00
CA GLN A 100 7.89 -9.06 0.35
C GLN A 100 6.62 -9.82 0.78
N MET A 101 5.72 -9.15 1.50
CA MET A 101 4.51 -9.75 2.06
C MET A 101 3.41 -9.89 1.00
N ALA A 102 3.19 -8.86 0.19
CA ALA A 102 2.23 -8.86 -0.91
C ALA A 102 2.59 -9.91 -1.98
N GLY A 103 3.87 -10.21 -2.17
CA GLY A 103 4.33 -11.30 -3.02
C GLY A 103 3.89 -12.69 -2.55
N VAL A 104 3.74 -12.88 -1.23
CA VAL A 104 3.29 -14.13 -0.61
C VAL A 104 1.77 -14.18 -0.49
N LEU A 105 1.16 -13.05 -0.12
CA LEU A 105 -0.26 -12.96 0.22
C LEU A 105 -1.18 -12.84 -1.00
N ALA A 106 -0.72 -12.21 -2.08
CA ALA A 106 -1.58 -11.88 -3.21
C ALA A 106 -0.95 -12.27 -4.55
N ASN A 107 -1.45 -13.37 -5.13
CA ASN A 107 -1.09 -13.81 -6.48
C ASN A 107 -1.63 -12.87 -7.58
N VAL A 108 -2.62 -12.05 -7.26
CA VAL A 108 -3.18 -11.02 -8.15
C VAL A 108 -3.10 -9.66 -7.45
N ARG A 109 -2.33 -8.72 -8.01
CA ARG A 109 -2.09 -7.40 -7.41
C ARG A 109 -1.60 -6.39 -8.44
N LEU A 110 -1.71 -5.10 -8.09
CA LEU A 110 -1.03 -4.02 -8.78
C LEU A 110 0.13 -3.52 -7.91
N GLU A 111 1.34 -3.61 -8.42
CA GLU A 111 2.49 -3.00 -7.76
C GLU A 111 2.63 -1.55 -8.20
N VAL A 112 2.76 -0.65 -7.23
CA VAL A 112 2.92 0.79 -7.45
C VAL A 112 4.30 1.19 -6.92
N HIS A 113 5.26 1.41 -7.81
CA HIS A 113 6.62 1.83 -7.47
C HIS A 113 6.72 3.36 -7.59
N ILE A 114 7.13 4.04 -6.52
CA ILE A 114 7.24 5.51 -6.51
C ILE A 114 8.71 5.89 -6.30
N ASP A 115 9.34 6.40 -7.35
CA ASP A 115 10.71 6.88 -7.31
C ASP A 115 10.77 8.38 -7.07
N ARG A 116 11.79 8.79 -6.29
CA ARG A 116 12.10 10.19 -6.04
C ARG A 116 13.52 10.54 -6.46
N PRO A 117 13.76 11.74 -7.00
CA PRO A 117 15.05 12.10 -7.54
C PRO A 117 16.09 12.23 -6.42
N ILE A 118 17.34 11.95 -6.80
CA ILE A 118 18.52 12.21 -5.99
C ILE A 118 19.16 13.53 -6.39
N ASN A 119 19.66 14.27 -5.42
CA ASN A 119 20.49 15.42 -5.66
C ASN A 119 21.89 14.96 -6.09
N LYS A 120 22.14 14.99 -7.40
CA LYS A 120 23.42 14.59 -7.99
C LYS A 120 24.57 15.55 -7.62
N GLU A 121 24.27 16.78 -7.25
CA GLU A 121 25.28 17.78 -6.86
C GLU A 121 25.68 17.67 -5.39
N LYS A 122 24.78 17.16 -4.53
CA LYS A 122 25.00 16.98 -3.09
C LYS A 122 24.89 15.50 -2.70
N SER A 123 25.90 14.72 -3.03
CA SER A 123 26.17 13.41 -2.41
C SER A 123 25.21 12.24 -2.70
N ASN A 124 24.46 12.26 -3.82
CA ASN A 124 23.47 11.21 -4.16
C ASN A 124 22.36 11.03 -3.10
N GLU A 125 22.17 12.03 -2.21
CA GLU A 125 21.07 12.03 -1.26
C GLU A 125 19.75 12.32 -1.97
N PHE A 126 18.67 11.71 -1.51
CA PHE A 126 17.35 11.98 -2.07
C PHE A 126 16.87 13.41 -1.77
N THR A 127 16.27 14.08 -2.75
CA THR A 127 15.72 15.44 -2.59
C THR A 127 14.19 15.45 -2.48
N SER A 128 13.63 16.47 -1.81
CA SER A 128 12.20 16.77 -1.83
C SER A 128 11.74 17.37 -3.15
N GLU A 129 12.64 18.06 -3.86
CA GLU A 129 12.35 18.78 -5.10
C GLU A 129 12.17 17.84 -6.30
N GLY A 130 11.60 18.38 -7.38
CA GLY A 130 11.49 17.70 -8.67
C GLY A 130 10.38 16.64 -8.76
N ASN A 131 10.27 16.04 -9.93
CA ASN A 131 9.18 15.12 -10.27
C ASN A 131 9.38 13.75 -9.63
N ARG A 132 8.27 13.11 -9.22
CA ARG A 132 8.25 11.68 -8.85
C ARG A 132 7.86 10.87 -10.07
N VAL A 133 8.44 9.69 -10.22
CA VAL A 133 8.03 8.72 -11.24
C VAL A 133 7.21 7.64 -10.54
N VAL A 134 5.99 7.42 -11.02
CA VAL A 134 5.13 6.35 -10.52
C VAL A 134 5.03 5.29 -11.61
N THR A 135 5.53 4.09 -11.31
CA THR A 135 5.49 2.94 -12.21
C THR A 135 4.43 1.96 -11.71
N LEU A 136 3.51 1.57 -12.59
CA LEU A 136 2.45 0.62 -12.31
C LEU A 136 2.81 -0.73 -12.96
N VAL A 137 2.94 -1.78 -12.16
CA VAL A 137 3.31 -3.11 -12.63
C VAL A 137 2.19 -4.10 -12.30
N PRO A 138 1.46 -4.61 -13.31
CA PRO A 138 0.39 -5.57 -13.10
C PRO A 138 0.97 -6.95 -12.77
N VAL A 139 0.39 -7.64 -11.80
CA VAL A 139 0.73 -9.03 -11.47
C VAL A 139 -0.56 -9.85 -11.44
N GLY A 140 -0.72 -10.73 -12.44
CA GLY A 140 -1.89 -11.61 -12.55
C GLY A 140 -3.23 -10.89 -12.81
N GLY A 141 -4.31 -11.67 -12.86
CA GLY A 141 -5.68 -11.16 -12.99
C GLY A 141 -5.92 -10.32 -14.25
N ASP A 142 -6.79 -9.31 -14.11
CA ASP A 142 -7.21 -8.39 -15.18
C ASP A 142 -6.45 -7.05 -15.15
N TRP A 143 -5.39 -6.92 -14.33
CA TRP A 143 -4.68 -5.65 -14.14
C TRP A 143 -4.09 -5.08 -15.42
N CYS A 144 -3.57 -5.93 -16.31
CA CYS A 144 -3.09 -5.50 -17.62
C CYS A 144 -4.19 -4.80 -18.44
N ASP A 145 -5.42 -5.30 -18.39
CA ASP A 145 -6.54 -4.71 -19.12
C ASP A 145 -7.06 -3.45 -18.43
N ARG A 146 -7.08 -3.43 -17.10
CA ARG A 146 -7.40 -2.22 -16.32
C ARG A 146 -6.43 -1.09 -16.59
N LEU A 147 -5.14 -1.37 -16.78
CA LEU A 147 -4.15 -0.31 -17.04
C LEU A 147 -4.26 0.30 -18.44
N LYS A 148 -4.75 -0.45 -19.44
CA LYS A 148 -4.96 0.07 -20.80
C LYS A 148 -5.94 1.24 -20.88
N ILE A 149 -6.81 1.40 -19.88
CA ILE A 149 -7.78 2.51 -19.85
C ILE A 149 -7.16 3.84 -19.39
N LEU A 150 -5.90 3.82 -18.94
CA LEU A 150 -5.15 5.00 -18.49
C LEU A 150 -4.35 5.67 -19.61
N ASP A 151 -4.20 4.99 -20.76
CA ASP A 151 -3.59 5.52 -21.99
C ASP A 151 -4.64 6.21 -22.89
#